data_AF-A0A917J223-F1
#
_entry.id   AF-A0A917J223-F1
#
_cell.length_a   1.000
_cell.length_b   1.000
_cell.length_c   1.000
_cell.angle_alpha   90.00
_cell.angle_beta   90.00
_cell.angle_gamma   90.00
#
_symmetry.space_group_name_H-M   'P 1'
#
loop_
_entity.id
_entity.type
_entity.pdbx_description
1 polymer ?
#
loop_
_entity_poly.entity_id
_entity_poly.type
_entity_poly.pdbx_seq_one_letter_code
_entity_poly.pdbx_strand_id
1 'polypeptide(L)'
;MPKFNGYKHLVLPAVFWVVLQCTWYTVHAQSAADIQKVKQAGFYTGEHYYTRAGNDKKVLQTHSNNGLAAWNPVSLTLKGLMFVYQHVITQQLSASCPYEITCSNFSKTAIKEFGALKGILMSADRLMRCNRIALTEISPLSIDEHTGAITDDLNNYR
;
A
#
# COMPACT_ATOMS: atom_id res chain seq x y z
N MET A 1 8.48 30.85 -63.75
CA MET A 1 9.32 30.32 -62.66
C MET A 1 8.59 30.54 -61.33
N PRO A 2 8.34 29.50 -60.51
CA PRO A 2 7.57 29.63 -59.28
C PRO A 2 8.39 30.33 -58.18
N LYS A 3 7.77 31.26 -57.47
CA LYS A 3 8.38 31.99 -56.34
C LYS A 3 8.50 31.04 -55.15
N PHE A 4 9.73 30.76 -54.71
CA PHE A 4 10.00 29.94 -53.53
C PHE A 4 9.59 30.66 -52.24
N ASN A 5 8.79 29.97 -51.45
CA ASN A 5 8.13 30.43 -50.23
C ASN A 5 9.12 30.49 -49.05
N GLY A 6 9.52 31.70 -48.65
CA GLY A 6 10.52 31.99 -47.60
C GLY A 6 10.07 31.76 -46.15
N TYR A 7 8.85 31.25 -45.91
CA TYR A 7 8.33 31.07 -44.55
C TYR A 7 8.89 29.87 -43.77
N LYS A 8 9.56 28.90 -44.43
CA LYS A 8 9.98 27.66 -43.76
C LYS A 8 11.21 27.80 -42.85
N HIS A 9 12.07 28.79 -43.09
CA HIS A 9 13.28 29.01 -42.29
C HIS A 9 13.07 29.92 -41.05
N LEU A 10 11.94 30.62 -40.96
CA LEU A 10 11.64 31.54 -39.85
C LEU A 10 10.90 30.85 -38.67
N VAL A 11 10.20 29.74 -38.93
CA VAL A 11 9.37 29.05 -37.91
C VAL A 11 10.20 28.15 -36.99
N LEU A 12 11.24 27.48 -37.50
CA LEU A 12 12.14 26.64 -36.70
C LEU A 12 12.88 27.38 -35.57
N PRO A 13 13.51 28.55 -35.80
CA PRO A 13 14.20 29.25 -34.73
C PRO A 13 13.23 29.81 -33.68
N ALA A 14 12.03 30.21 -34.07
CA ALA A 14 11.01 30.71 -33.14
C ALA A 14 10.48 29.60 -32.22
N VAL A 15 10.17 28.41 -32.76
CA VAL A 15 9.76 27.25 -31.95
C VAL A 15 10.88 26.81 -31.01
N PHE A 16 12.12 26.78 -31.48
CA PHE A 16 13.27 26.45 -30.64
C PHE A 16 13.42 27.46 -29.49
N TRP A 17 13.30 28.76 -29.77
CA TRP A 17 13.37 29.81 -28.74
C TRP A 17 12.22 29.73 -27.73
N VAL A 18 11.00 29.44 -28.19
CA VAL A 18 9.83 29.25 -27.30
C VAL A 18 10.03 28.03 -26.41
N VAL A 19 10.49 26.90 -26.96
CA VAL A 19 10.79 25.69 -26.16
C VAL A 19 11.89 25.98 -25.15
N LEU A 20 12.95 26.70 -25.53
CA LEU A 20 14.07 27.05 -24.65
C LEU A 20 13.66 28.04 -23.54
N GLN A 21 12.75 28.96 -23.84
CA GLN A 21 12.16 29.84 -22.83
C GLN A 21 11.25 29.05 -21.89
N CYS A 22 10.36 28.19 -22.43
CA CYS A 22 9.46 27.37 -21.62
C CYS A 22 10.24 26.45 -20.67
N THR A 23 11.35 25.84 -21.10
CA THR A 23 12.18 25.01 -20.21
C THR A 23 12.91 25.82 -19.14
N TRP A 24 13.28 27.08 -19.41
CA TRP A 24 13.89 27.95 -18.40
C TRP A 24 12.89 28.37 -17.31
N TYR A 25 11.65 28.66 -17.71
CA TYR A 25 10.57 29.02 -16.78
C TYR A 25 10.14 27.83 -15.91
N THR A 26 10.13 26.60 -16.44
CA THR A 26 9.80 25.40 -15.63
C THR A 26 10.87 25.07 -14.60
N VAL A 27 12.16 25.32 -14.88
CA VAL A 27 13.25 25.16 -13.90
C VAL A 27 13.13 26.16 -12.74
N HIS A 28 12.58 27.36 -12.98
CA HIS A 28 12.33 28.36 -11.93
C HIS A 28 11.04 28.13 -11.13
N ALA A 29 10.17 27.21 -11.55
CA ALA A 29 8.89 26.97 -10.88
C ALA A 29 9.06 26.23 -9.53
N GLN A 30 10.22 25.63 -9.25
CA GLN A 30 10.52 25.02 -7.96
C GLN A 30 11.41 25.95 -7.14
N SER A 31 10.82 26.73 -6.24
CA SER A 31 11.59 27.61 -5.36
C SER A 31 12.29 26.79 -4.27
N ALA A 32 13.44 27.29 -3.78
CA ALA A 32 14.12 26.68 -2.64
C ALA A 32 13.21 26.60 -1.39
N ALA A 33 12.24 27.51 -1.26
CA ALA A 33 11.24 27.51 -0.21
C ALA A 33 10.25 26.35 -0.34
N ASP A 34 9.85 25.96 -1.56
CA ASP A 34 8.97 24.82 -1.79
C ASP A 34 9.66 23.50 -1.43
N ILE A 35 10.95 23.39 -1.75
CA ILE A 35 11.79 22.26 -1.33
C ILE A 35 11.86 22.17 0.20
N GLN A 36 11.93 23.31 0.88
CA GLN A 36 11.99 23.36 2.34
C GLN A 36 10.66 22.92 2.97
N LYS A 37 9.51 23.31 2.39
CA LYS A 37 8.18 22.83 2.81
C LYS A 37 8.01 21.32 2.61
N VAL A 38 8.46 20.78 1.49
CA VAL A 38 8.47 19.32 1.23
C VAL A 38 9.36 18.61 2.26
N LYS A 39 10.57 19.11 2.53
CA LYS A 39 11.46 18.53 3.53
C LYS A 39 10.90 18.55 4.95
N GLN A 40 10.04 19.52 5.25
CA GLN A 40 9.38 19.67 6.56
C GLN A 40 8.05 18.92 6.65
N ALA A 41 7.49 18.50 5.52
CA ALA A 41 6.30 17.67 5.52
C ALA A 41 6.66 16.28 6.05
N GLY A 42 6.07 15.91 7.19
CA GLY A 42 6.11 14.54 7.70
C GLY A 42 5.27 13.63 6.81
N PHE A 43 5.83 13.22 5.66
CA PHE A 43 5.14 12.32 4.71
C PHE A 43 4.86 10.93 5.29
N TYR A 44 5.53 10.58 6.39
CA TYR A 44 5.35 9.34 7.11
C TYR A 44 5.17 9.66 8.60
N THR A 45 4.07 9.22 9.18
CA THR A 45 3.90 9.24 10.63
C THR A 45 4.93 8.28 11.24
N GLY A 46 5.66 8.74 12.26
CA GLY A 46 6.76 7.97 12.88
C GLY A 46 6.31 6.74 13.66
N GLU A 47 5.00 6.51 13.82
CA GLU A 47 4.49 5.31 14.47
C GLU A 47 4.62 4.08 13.57
N HIS A 48 5.33 3.09 14.09
CA HIS A 48 5.39 1.78 13.45
C HIS A 48 4.00 1.15 13.44
N TYR A 49 3.46 0.90 12.25
CA TYR A 49 2.10 0.34 12.09
C TYR A 49 1.84 -0.96 12.89
N TYR A 50 2.89 -1.73 13.21
CA TYR A 50 2.80 -2.92 14.07
C TYR A 50 2.61 -2.63 15.57
N THR A 51 2.81 -1.40 16.04
CA THR A 51 2.61 -1.01 17.45
C THR A 51 1.22 -0.44 17.72
N ARG A 52 0.40 -0.24 16.68
CA ARG A 52 -0.99 0.20 16.82
C ARG A 52 -1.83 -0.83 17.57
N ALA A 53 -2.87 -0.36 18.26
CA ALA A 53 -3.79 -1.23 18.99
C ALA A 53 -4.36 -2.35 18.10
N GLY A 54 -4.50 -3.55 18.68
CA GLY A 54 -5.00 -4.74 17.96
C GLY A 54 -3.99 -5.45 17.06
N ASN A 55 -2.74 -4.96 16.94
CA ASN A 55 -1.68 -5.66 16.24
C ASN A 55 -0.71 -6.37 17.18
N ASP A 56 -0.20 -7.52 16.75
CA ASP A 56 0.89 -8.21 17.42
C ASP A 56 1.84 -8.87 16.41
N LYS A 57 3.10 -9.06 16.82
CA LYS A 57 4.16 -9.70 16.02
C LYS A 57 4.17 -11.22 16.13
N LYS A 58 3.27 -11.82 16.92
CA LYS A 58 3.24 -13.27 17.13
C LYS A 58 2.70 -13.93 15.86
N VAL A 59 3.27 -15.10 15.59
CA VAL A 59 2.79 -15.99 14.53
C VAL A 59 1.39 -16.51 14.84
N LEU A 60 0.68 -16.95 13.81
CA LEU A 60 -0.64 -17.58 13.97
C LEU A 60 -0.54 -18.76 14.98
N GLN A 61 -1.30 -18.65 16.07
CA GLN A 61 -1.40 -19.70 17.08
C GLN A 61 -2.62 -20.57 16.79
N THR A 62 -2.38 -21.86 16.49
CA THR A 62 -3.45 -22.84 16.30
C THR A 62 -3.68 -23.59 17.61
N HIS A 63 -4.82 -23.40 18.25
CA HIS A 63 -5.19 -24.15 19.45
C HIS A 63 -5.93 -25.43 19.07
N SER A 64 -5.19 -26.50 18.79
CA SER A 64 -5.77 -27.84 18.68
C SER A 64 -5.24 -28.71 19.81
N ASN A 65 -6.11 -29.16 20.71
CA ASN A 65 -5.76 -30.03 21.84
C ASN A 65 -5.73 -31.52 21.44
N ASN A 66 -5.94 -31.84 20.15
CA ASN A 66 -5.96 -33.20 19.64
C ASN A 66 -4.68 -33.48 18.85
N GLY A 67 -3.87 -34.44 19.32
CA GLY A 67 -2.62 -34.84 18.67
C GLY A 67 -2.82 -35.27 17.22
N LEU A 68 -3.91 -35.98 16.89
CA LEU A 68 -4.21 -36.39 15.51
C LEU A 68 -4.44 -35.19 14.58
N ALA A 69 -5.08 -34.13 15.10
CA ALA A 69 -5.27 -32.89 14.37
C ALA A 69 -3.97 -32.09 14.23
N ALA A 70 -3.02 -32.22 15.15
CA ALA A 70 -1.69 -31.60 15.05
C ALA A 70 -0.81 -32.22 13.95
N TRP A 71 -1.00 -33.52 13.68
CA TRP A 71 -0.30 -34.25 12.61
C TRP A 71 -1.10 -34.34 11.30
N ASN A 72 -2.24 -33.66 11.21
CA ASN A 72 -3.03 -33.65 9.98
C ASN A 72 -2.23 -32.92 8.87
N PRO A 73 -1.96 -33.55 7.72
CA PRO A 73 -1.14 -32.96 6.67
C PRO A 73 -1.73 -31.65 6.13
N VAL A 74 -3.05 -31.51 6.10
CA VAL A 74 -3.73 -30.27 5.71
C VAL A 74 -3.43 -29.17 6.72
N SER A 75 -3.58 -29.46 8.02
CA SER A 75 -3.30 -28.48 9.08
C SER A 75 -1.84 -28.03 9.09
N LEU A 76 -0.92 -28.96 8.85
CA LEU A 76 0.52 -28.70 8.83
C LEU A 76 0.90 -27.86 7.61
N THR A 77 0.32 -28.18 6.46
CA THR A 77 0.49 -27.40 5.21
C THR A 77 -0.01 -25.98 5.39
N LEU A 78 -1.23 -25.79 5.89
CA LEU A 78 -1.80 -24.45 6.11
C LEU A 78 -0.99 -23.63 7.11
N LYS A 79 -0.54 -24.25 8.21
CA LYS A 79 0.32 -23.59 9.19
C LYS A 79 1.67 -23.20 8.59
N GLY A 80 2.28 -24.08 7.79
CA GLY A 80 3.52 -23.81 7.08
C GLY A 80 3.40 -22.66 6.08
N LEU A 81 2.35 -22.64 5.27
CA LEU A 81 2.08 -21.57 4.31
C LEU A 81 1.91 -20.21 5.00
N MET A 82 1.16 -20.17 6.11
CA MET A 82 1.01 -18.94 6.90
C MET A 82 2.34 -18.47 7.49
N PHE A 83 3.18 -19.38 7.98
CA PHE A 83 4.50 -19.06 8.50
C PHE A 83 5.40 -18.43 7.42
N VAL A 84 5.42 -19.03 6.21
CA VAL A 84 6.17 -18.51 5.06
C VAL A 84 5.63 -17.14 4.66
N TYR A 85 4.32 -16.94 4.62
CA TYR A 85 3.73 -15.63 4.34
C TYR A 85 4.17 -14.56 5.36
N GLN A 86 4.16 -14.88 6.66
CA GLN A 86 4.53 -13.93 7.72
C GLN A 86 6.02 -13.58 7.73
N HIS A 87 6.92 -14.51 7.39
CA HIS A 87 8.37 -14.28 7.50
C HIS A 87 9.04 -13.90 6.18
N VAL A 88 8.54 -14.41 5.05
CA VAL A 88 9.18 -14.24 3.73
C VAL A 88 8.46 -13.19 2.91
N ILE A 89 7.13 -13.31 2.78
CA ILE A 89 6.34 -12.44 1.92
C ILE A 89 6.15 -11.06 2.57
N THR A 90 5.81 -11.02 3.85
CA THR A 90 5.58 -9.76 4.58
C THR A 90 6.80 -8.83 4.58
N GLN A 91 8.02 -9.38 4.66
CA GLN A 91 9.25 -8.56 4.61
C GLN A 91 9.48 -7.95 3.22
N GLN A 92 9.08 -8.65 2.15
CA GLN A 92 9.21 -8.16 0.78
C GLN A 92 8.11 -7.15 0.41
N LEU A 93 6.95 -7.23 1.07
CA LEU A 93 5.93 -6.18 1.06
C LEU A 93 6.39 -5.02 1.96
N SER A 94 7.50 -4.38 1.61
CA SER A 94 8.10 -3.28 2.35
C SER A 94 7.32 -1.95 2.20
N ALA A 95 6.00 -2.03 2.02
CA ALA A 95 5.08 -0.90 2.09
C ALA A 95 4.44 -0.88 3.48
N SER A 96 4.52 0.26 4.17
CA SER A 96 3.77 0.51 5.41
C SER A 96 2.30 0.13 5.23
N CYS A 97 1.77 -0.75 6.09
CA CYS A 97 0.38 -1.14 5.99
C CYS A 97 -0.52 0.08 6.30
N PRO A 98 -1.43 0.45 5.39
CA PRO A 98 -2.26 1.63 5.54
C PRO A 98 -3.47 1.38 6.44
N TYR A 99 -3.76 0.12 6.76
CA TYR A 99 -4.83 -0.27 7.66
C TYR A 99 -4.44 -0.16 9.13
N GLU A 100 -5.42 0.08 10.00
CA GLU A 100 -5.22 0.12 11.44
C GLU A 100 -4.79 -1.26 11.98
N ILE A 101 -5.57 -2.29 11.64
CA ILE A 101 -5.17 -3.70 11.80
C ILE A 101 -4.45 -4.13 10.53
N THR A 102 -3.19 -4.52 10.70
CA THR A 102 -2.33 -4.98 9.60
C THR A 102 -2.94 -6.18 8.90
N CYS A 103 -2.70 -6.33 7.59
CA CYS A 103 -3.20 -7.47 6.82
C CYS A 103 -2.81 -8.80 7.45
N SER A 104 -1.61 -8.92 8.02
CA SER A 104 -1.16 -10.13 8.72
C SER A 104 -1.95 -10.41 10.01
N ASN A 105 -2.27 -9.38 10.81
CA ASN A 105 -3.12 -9.52 12.00
C ASN A 105 -4.58 -9.77 11.64
N PHE A 106 -5.11 -9.08 10.62
CA PHE A 106 -6.43 -9.34 10.07
C PHE A 106 -6.56 -10.81 9.62
N SER A 107 -5.60 -11.33 8.86
CA SER A 107 -5.62 -12.72 8.42
C SER A 107 -5.63 -13.71 9.58
N LYS A 108 -4.85 -13.44 10.64
CA LYS A 108 -4.86 -14.27 11.85
C LYS A 108 -6.25 -14.31 12.48
N THR A 109 -6.85 -13.14 12.67
CA THR A 109 -8.16 -13.02 13.32
C THR A 109 -9.28 -13.58 12.44
N ALA A 110 -9.24 -13.34 11.13
CA ALA A 110 -10.19 -13.90 10.16
C ALA A 110 -10.17 -15.43 10.14
N ILE A 111 -8.98 -16.04 10.10
CA ILE A 111 -8.84 -17.51 10.15
C ILE A 111 -9.32 -18.06 11.49
N LYS A 112 -9.06 -17.35 12.60
CA LYS A 112 -9.49 -17.75 13.94
C LYS A 112 -11.01 -17.70 14.10
N GLU A 113 -11.67 -16.68 13.55
CA GLU A 113 -13.10 -16.43 13.74
C GLU A 113 -13.97 -17.17 12.70
N PHE A 114 -13.58 -17.14 11.43
CA PHE A 114 -14.37 -17.69 10.32
C PHE A 114 -13.87 -19.06 9.83
N GLY A 115 -12.80 -19.59 10.42
CA GLY A 115 -12.14 -20.83 10.01
C GLY A 115 -11.23 -20.65 8.79
N ALA A 116 -10.51 -21.72 8.44
CA ALA A 116 -9.45 -21.66 7.42
C ALA A 116 -9.95 -21.19 6.04
N LEU A 117 -11.05 -21.76 5.53
CA LEU A 117 -11.51 -21.45 4.16
C LEU A 117 -11.99 -20.00 4.02
N LYS A 118 -13.00 -19.59 4.80
CA LYS A 118 -13.55 -18.23 4.76
C LYS A 118 -12.48 -17.21 5.18
N GLY A 119 -11.70 -17.51 6.22
CA GLY A 119 -10.62 -16.64 6.66
C GLY A 119 -9.53 -16.42 5.60
N ILE A 120 -9.13 -17.45 4.85
CA ILE A 120 -8.15 -17.32 3.75
C ILE A 120 -8.72 -16.45 2.62
N LEU A 121 -9.97 -16.65 2.22
CA LEU A 121 -10.59 -15.86 1.15
C LEU A 121 -10.67 -14.37 1.54
N MET A 122 -11.07 -14.07 2.77
CA MET A 122 -11.09 -12.70 3.29
C MET A 122 -9.69 -12.09 3.36
N SER A 123 -8.70 -12.89 3.78
CA SER A 123 -7.30 -12.48 3.82
C SER A 123 -6.77 -12.13 2.43
N ALA A 124 -7.11 -12.94 1.42
CA ALA A 124 -6.71 -12.74 0.04
C ALA A 124 -7.33 -11.47 -0.55
N ASP A 125 -8.64 -11.26 -0.35
CA ASP A 125 -9.34 -10.02 -0.74
C ASP A 125 -8.65 -8.78 -0.17
N ARG A 126 -8.41 -8.75 1.15
CA ARG A 126 -7.76 -7.61 1.80
C ARG A 126 -6.34 -7.40 1.30
N LEU A 127 -5.60 -8.48 1.03
CA LEU A 127 -4.24 -8.38 0.50
C LEU A 127 -4.23 -7.82 -0.92
N MET A 128 -5.20 -8.18 -1.75
CA MET A 128 -5.38 -7.61 -3.10
C MET A 128 -5.68 -6.11 -3.04
N ARG A 129 -6.43 -5.64 -2.02
CA ARG A 129 -6.70 -4.22 -1.77
C ARG A 129 -5.56 -3.49 -1.05
N CYS A 130 -4.54 -4.20 -0.56
CA CYS A 130 -3.41 -3.62 0.16
C CYS A 130 -2.30 -3.16 -0.79
N ASN A 131 -2.63 -2.25 -1.70
CA ASN A 131 -1.68 -1.68 -2.65
C ASN A 131 -2.03 -0.23 -2.98
N ARG A 132 -1.07 0.54 -3.48
CA ARG A 132 -1.23 2.00 -3.73
C ARG A 132 -2.37 2.37 -4.68
N ILE A 133 -2.72 1.50 -5.62
CA ILE A 133 -3.80 1.74 -6.59
C ILE A 133 -5.15 1.56 -5.90
N ALA A 134 -5.36 0.45 -5.18
CA ALA A 134 -6.61 0.24 -4.46
C ALA A 134 -6.87 1.30 -3.37
N LEU A 135 -5.82 1.92 -2.81
CA LEU A 135 -5.95 3.00 -1.83
C LEU A 135 -6.59 4.27 -2.40
N THR A 136 -6.56 4.50 -3.72
CA THR A 136 -7.16 5.72 -4.30
C THR A 136 -8.69 5.69 -4.31
N GLU A 137 -9.29 4.51 -4.16
CA GLU A 137 -10.74 4.32 -4.19
C GLU A 137 -11.38 4.30 -2.78
N ILE A 138 -10.58 4.55 -1.74
CA ILE A 138 -11.02 4.46 -0.36
C ILE A 138 -11.83 5.70 0.01
N SER A 139 -12.99 5.47 0.61
CA SER A 139 -13.84 6.54 1.13
C SER A 139 -13.14 7.25 2.30
N PRO A 140 -13.10 8.60 2.31
CA PRO A 140 -12.54 9.36 3.43
C PRO A 140 -13.19 9.02 4.79
N LEU A 141 -14.43 8.54 4.79
CA LEU A 141 -15.15 8.16 6.01
C LEU A 141 -14.56 6.90 6.70
N SER A 142 -13.80 6.10 5.96
CA SER A 142 -13.15 4.90 6.51
C SER A 142 -11.76 5.17 7.10
N ILE A 143 -11.28 6.40 7.00
CA ILE A 143 -9.96 6.80 7.52
C ILE A 143 -10.15 7.37 8.92
N ASP A 144 -9.43 6.82 9.88
CA ASP A 144 -9.38 7.37 11.23
C ASP A 144 -8.61 8.70 11.24
N GLU A 145 -9.21 9.75 11.79
CA GLU A 145 -8.67 11.11 11.76
C GLU A 145 -7.41 11.27 12.62
N HIS A 146 -7.27 10.47 13.68
CA HIS A 146 -6.15 10.55 14.62
C HIS A 146 -4.90 9.83 14.10
N THR A 147 -5.09 8.64 13.53
CA THR A 147 -4.01 7.76 13.08
C THR A 147 -3.72 7.88 11.59
N GLY A 148 -4.68 8.38 10.80
CA GLY A 148 -4.64 8.38 9.34
C GLY A 148 -4.69 6.96 8.74
N ALA A 149 -5.02 5.95 9.55
CA ALA A 149 -5.11 4.57 9.13
C ALA A 149 -6.53 4.21 8.69
N ILE A 150 -6.65 3.24 7.80
CA ILE A 150 -7.94 2.78 7.30
C ILE A 150 -8.53 1.77 8.29
N THR A 151 -9.76 2.06 8.71
CA THR A 151 -10.58 1.17 9.51
C THR A 151 -11.25 0.14 8.60
N ASP A 152 -11.04 -1.13 8.88
CA ASP A 152 -11.67 -2.24 8.16
C ASP A 152 -11.85 -3.40 9.14
N ASP A 153 -13.05 -3.44 9.73
CA ASP A 153 -13.44 -4.35 10.79
C ASP A 153 -13.94 -5.69 10.24
N LEU A 154 -13.67 -6.78 10.96
CA LEU A 154 -14.10 -8.13 10.57
C LEU A 154 -15.62 -8.31 10.53
N ASN A 155 -16.37 -7.52 11.31
CA ASN A 155 -17.82 -7.54 11.31
C ASN A 155 -18.43 -7.15 9.95
N ASN A 156 -17.68 -6.42 9.10
CA ASN A 156 -18.11 -6.11 7.74
C ASN A 156 -18.25 -7.35 6.85
N TYR A 157 -17.70 -8.49 7.28
CA TYR A 157 -17.67 -9.76 6.54
C TYR A 157 -18.53 -10.86 7.18
N ARG A 158 -19.34 -10.51 8.19
CA ARG A 158 -20.14 -11.47 8.94
C ARG A 158 -21.27 -12.06 8.10
#